data_AF-A0AAW5KJG5-F1
#
_entry.id   AF-A0AAW5KJG5-F1
#
_cell.length_a   1.000
_cell.length_b   1.000
_cell.length_c   1.000
_cell.angle_alpha   90.00
_cell.angle_beta   90.00
_cell.angle_gamma   90.00
#
_symmetry.space_group_name_H-M   'P 1'
#
loop_
_entity.id
_entity.type
_entity.pdbx_description
1 polymer ?
#
loop_
_entity_poly.entity_id
_entity_poly.type
_entity_poly.pdbx_seq_one_letter_code
_entity_poly.pdbx_strand_id
1 'polypeptide(L)'
;GGRYALRVVGSCGVFTPDALRAAALVAELCGGGRVTATSRGTLEIDRIPAERLDEAVALAGELGLKWGGPGATVRAVTACKGTDCRRGVFDTHQLALQLDRAFFGTPAPKQFKLGVYGCPNSLGKARGQDVGI
;
A
#
# COMPACT_ATOMS: atom_id res chain seq x y z
N GLY A 1 -4.11 18.75 -20.05
CA GLY A 1 -3.04 17.98 -19.38
C GLY A 1 -3.65 17.18 -18.25
N GLY A 2 -3.53 15.85 -18.30
CA GLY A 2 -3.99 14.97 -17.23
C GLY A 2 -3.09 15.06 -15.99
N ARG A 3 -3.62 14.69 -14.82
CA ARG A 3 -2.84 14.48 -13.60
C ARG A 3 -3.05 13.06 -13.11
N TYR A 4 -1.99 12.48 -12.59
CA TYR A 4 -1.95 11.10 -12.12
C TYR A 4 -1.61 11.05 -10.63
N ALA A 5 -1.84 9.88 -10.04
CA ALA A 5 -1.38 9.54 -8.70
C ALA A 5 -0.58 8.24 -8.77
N LEU A 6 0.59 8.22 -8.12
CA LEU A 6 1.39 7.01 -7.96
C LEU A 6 1.11 6.41 -6.58
N ARG A 7 0.53 5.21 -6.54
CA ARG A 7 0.22 4.53 -5.29
C ARG A 7 1.40 3.66 -4.85
N VAL A 8 2.11 4.12 -3.84
CA VAL A 8 3.23 3.43 -3.20
C VAL A 8 2.71 2.40 -2.19
N VAL A 9 3.17 1.15 -2.31
CA VAL A 9 2.77 0.01 -1.49
C VAL A 9 3.88 -0.31 -0.49
N GLY A 10 3.55 -0.29 0.79
CA GLY A 10 4.43 -0.74 1.87
C GLY A 10 4.25 -2.22 2.21
N SER A 11 5.04 -2.70 3.16
CA SER A 11 4.97 -4.07 3.69
C SER A 11 3.74 -4.20 4.60
N CYS A 12 2.58 -4.41 4.01
CA CYS A 12 1.28 -4.49 4.69
C CYS A 12 0.90 -3.25 5.52
N GLY A 13 1.31 -2.06 5.04
CA GLY A 13 1.09 -0.78 5.72
C GLY A 13 2.29 -0.28 6.52
N VAL A 14 3.39 -1.03 6.55
CA VAL A 14 4.65 -0.63 7.17
C VAL A 14 5.58 -0.01 6.14
N PHE A 15 6.15 1.15 6.46
CA PHE A 15 7.17 1.83 5.67
C PHE A 15 8.42 2.06 6.50
N THR A 16 9.59 1.89 5.89
CA THR A 16 10.86 2.32 6.50
C THR A 16 10.97 3.84 6.44
N PRO A 17 11.79 4.47 7.30
CA PRO A 17 12.08 5.89 7.18
C PRO A 17 12.57 6.29 5.77
N ASP A 18 13.39 5.45 5.14
CA ASP A 18 13.91 5.72 3.80
C ASP A 18 12.82 5.64 2.73
N ALA A 19 11.88 4.69 2.83
CA ALA A 19 10.73 4.65 1.94
C ALA A 19 9.85 5.89 2.07
N LEU A 20 9.67 6.41 3.31
CA LEU A 20 8.93 7.66 3.52
C LEU A 20 9.65 8.87 2.94
N ARG A 21 10.99 8.97 3.13
CA ARG A 21 11.81 10.02 2.52
C ARG A 21 11.77 9.96 1.00
N ALA A 22 11.86 8.76 0.43
CA ALA A 22 11.76 8.54 -1.01
C ALA A 22 10.40 8.99 -1.55
N ALA A 23 9.29 8.63 -0.89
CA ALA A 23 7.96 9.07 -1.31
C ALA A 23 7.81 10.59 -1.24
N ALA A 24 8.38 11.24 -0.22
CA ALA A 24 8.41 12.69 -0.11
C ALA A 24 9.23 13.33 -1.24
N LEU A 25 10.41 12.78 -1.55
CA LEU A 25 11.28 13.27 -2.62
C LEU A 25 10.61 13.18 -3.99
N VAL A 26 9.96 12.05 -4.31
CA VAL A 26 9.21 11.90 -5.57
C VAL A 26 8.02 12.86 -5.62
N ALA A 27 7.35 13.11 -4.50
CA ALA A 27 6.24 14.07 -4.44
C ALA A 27 6.69 15.52 -4.65
N GLU A 28 7.84 15.90 -4.08
CA GLU A 28 8.46 17.21 -4.24
C GLU A 28 8.98 17.41 -5.65
N LEU A 29 9.74 16.43 -6.16
CA LEU A 29 10.36 16.54 -7.46
C LEU A 29 9.33 16.42 -8.56
N CYS A 30 8.51 15.36 -8.60
CA CYS A 30 7.70 14.98 -9.77
C CYS A 30 6.18 15.19 -9.60
N GLY A 31 5.72 15.36 -8.37
CA GLY A 31 4.31 15.50 -8.02
C GLY A 31 3.86 16.93 -7.76
N GLY A 32 2.81 17.07 -6.96
CA GLY A 32 2.34 18.36 -6.43
C GLY A 32 2.76 18.64 -4.99
N GLY A 33 3.85 18.03 -4.50
CA GLY A 33 4.32 18.16 -3.11
C GLY A 33 3.38 17.54 -2.07
N ARG A 34 2.47 16.65 -2.49
CA ARG A 34 1.44 16.06 -1.63
C ARG A 34 1.49 14.54 -1.63
N VAL A 35 1.55 13.98 -0.43
CA VAL A 35 1.42 12.55 -0.17
C VAL A 35 0.16 12.32 0.67
N THR A 36 -0.73 11.46 0.19
CA THR A 36 -1.97 11.11 0.87
C THR A 36 -1.90 9.68 1.41
N ALA A 37 -2.12 9.50 2.72
CA ALA A 37 -2.30 8.16 3.28
C ALA A 37 -3.69 7.62 2.91
N THR A 38 -3.75 6.37 2.46
CA THR A 38 -5.01 5.71 2.08
C THR A 38 -5.56 4.85 3.22
N SER A 39 -6.84 4.48 3.12
CA SER A 39 -7.47 3.54 4.04
C SER A 39 -6.88 2.11 4.00
N ARG A 40 -6.06 1.78 3.00
CA ARG A 40 -5.36 0.49 2.91
C ARG A 40 -3.90 0.56 3.40
N GLY A 41 -3.49 1.63 4.06
CA GLY A 41 -2.10 1.78 4.51
C GLY A 41 -1.09 1.88 3.36
N THR A 42 -1.53 2.20 2.15
CA THR A 42 -0.65 2.63 1.04
C THR A 42 -0.55 4.15 1.04
N LEU A 43 0.46 4.70 0.36
CA LEU A 43 0.62 6.15 0.16
C LEU A 43 0.31 6.50 -1.30
N GLU A 44 -0.29 7.65 -1.54
CA GLU A 44 -0.49 8.19 -2.89
C GLU A 44 0.30 9.48 -3.05
N ILE A 45 1.19 9.48 -4.04
CA ILE A 45 1.87 10.69 -4.51
C ILE A 45 0.97 11.34 -5.54
N ASP A 46 0.37 12.47 -5.17
CA ASP A 46 -0.69 13.10 -5.93
C ASP A 46 -0.18 14.11 -6.96
N ARG A 47 -1.04 14.40 -7.95
CA ARG A 47 -0.89 15.53 -8.89
C ARG A 47 0.36 15.45 -9.77
N ILE A 48 0.82 14.26 -10.09
CA ILE A 48 1.91 14.05 -11.05
C ILE A 48 1.42 14.47 -12.44
N PRO A 49 2.03 15.47 -13.10
CA PRO A 49 1.69 15.84 -14.47
C PRO A 49 1.94 14.67 -15.43
N ALA A 50 1.12 14.54 -16.48
CA ALA A 50 1.24 13.46 -17.46
C ALA A 50 2.66 13.35 -18.05
N GLU A 51 3.24 14.49 -18.38
CA GLU A 51 4.58 14.65 -18.95
C GLU A 51 5.72 14.24 -17.99
N ARG A 52 5.43 14.04 -16.70
CA ARG A 52 6.40 13.63 -15.67
C ARG A 52 6.10 12.27 -15.05
N LEU A 53 5.09 11.56 -15.57
CA LEU A 53 4.70 10.28 -15.02
C LEU A 53 5.83 9.25 -15.11
N ASP A 54 6.48 9.15 -16.26
CA ASP A 54 7.57 8.20 -16.49
C ASP A 54 8.79 8.54 -15.61
N GLU A 55 9.11 9.81 -15.46
CA GLU A 55 10.15 10.32 -14.55
C GLU A 55 9.84 9.94 -13.09
N ALA A 56 8.60 10.15 -12.64
CA ALA A 56 8.17 9.80 -11.29
C ALA A 56 8.28 8.31 -11.02
N VAL A 57 7.89 7.47 -11.98
CA VAL A 57 7.97 6.00 -11.88
C VAL A 57 9.41 5.53 -11.85
N ALA A 58 10.27 6.08 -12.72
CA ALA A 58 11.70 5.76 -12.76
C ALA A 58 12.38 6.10 -11.42
N LEU A 59 12.22 7.34 -10.95
CA LEU A 59 12.79 7.80 -9.68
C LEU A 59 12.27 6.98 -8.49
N ALA A 60 10.97 6.69 -8.44
CA ALA A 60 10.40 5.84 -7.40
C ALA A 60 11.05 4.44 -7.40
N GLY A 61 11.28 3.86 -8.58
CA GLY A 61 11.96 2.57 -8.73
C GLY A 61 13.41 2.60 -8.28
N GLU A 62 14.18 3.63 -8.65
CA GLU A 62 15.57 3.83 -8.21
C GLU A 62 15.67 3.96 -6.69
N LEU A 63 14.69 4.61 -6.06
CA LEU A 63 14.60 4.77 -4.61
C LEU A 63 14.02 3.53 -3.89
N GLY A 64 13.76 2.44 -4.62
CA GLY A 64 13.29 1.18 -4.06
C GLY A 64 11.82 1.17 -3.64
N LEU A 65 11.02 2.14 -4.10
CA LEU A 65 9.59 2.14 -3.85
C LEU A 65 8.88 1.09 -4.72
N LYS A 66 7.90 0.40 -4.13
CA LYS A 66 6.98 -0.48 -4.84
C LYS A 66 5.66 0.25 -5.07
N TRP A 67 4.98 -0.04 -6.16
CA TRP A 67 3.67 0.56 -6.46
C TRP A 67 2.63 -0.48 -6.85
N GLY A 68 1.35 -0.08 -6.71
CA GLY A 68 0.20 -0.92 -7.02
C GLY A 68 -0.82 -0.20 -7.90
N GLY A 69 -1.36 -0.90 -8.89
CA GLY A 69 -2.28 -0.32 -9.86
C GLY A 69 -3.77 -0.38 -9.45
N PRO A 70 -4.61 0.50 -10.03
CA PRO A 70 -6.05 0.29 -10.06
C PRO A 70 -6.36 -0.75 -11.16
N GLY A 71 -6.69 -1.99 -10.76
CA GLY A 71 -7.00 -3.05 -11.71
C GLY A 71 -7.82 -4.19 -11.11
N ALA A 72 -8.14 -5.16 -11.97
CA ALA A 72 -8.75 -6.45 -11.62
C ALA A 72 -7.68 -7.40 -11.08
N THR A 73 -7.10 -7.01 -9.95
CA THR A 73 -6.01 -7.71 -9.27
C THR A 73 -6.25 -7.69 -7.76
N VAL A 74 -5.53 -8.56 -7.07
CA VAL A 74 -5.43 -8.51 -5.61
C VAL A 74 -4.67 -7.26 -5.20
N ARG A 75 -5.30 -6.43 -4.37
CA ARG A 75 -4.73 -5.20 -3.83
C ARG A 75 -3.75 -5.50 -2.70
N ALA A 76 -2.87 -4.54 -2.39
CA ALA A 76 -1.93 -4.60 -1.27
C ALA A 76 -2.60 -5.14 0.00
N VAL A 77 -2.05 -6.17 0.62
CA VAL A 77 -2.65 -6.82 1.79
C VAL A 77 -2.54 -5.88 3.00
N THR A 78 -3.60 -5.77 3.78
CA THR A 78 -3.62 -4.90 4.97
C THR A 78 -3.53 -5.71 6.25
N ALA A 79 -2.74 -5.25 7.23
CA ALA A 79 -2.65 -5.88 8.55
C ALA A 79 -3.00 -4.91 9.68
N CYS A 80 -3.25 -5.43 10.88
CA CYS A 80 -3.23 -4.62 12.10
C CYS A 80 -1.79 -4.41 12.62
N LYS A 81 -1.59 -4.24 13.93
CA LYS A 81 -0.30 -3.83 14.50
C LYS A 81 0.71 -4.97 14.72
N GLY A 82 0.67 -6.04 13.92
CA GLY A 82 1.57 -7.20 14.13
C GLY A 82 1.52 -7.75 15.55
N THR A 83 2.69 -7.98 16.14
CA THR A 83 2.89 -8.41 17.55
C THR A 83 2.84 -7.26 18.56
N ASP A 84 2.79 -6.01 18.12
CA ASP A 84 2.82 -4.83 19.01
C ASP A 84 1.47 -4.59 19.73
N CYS A 85 0.42 -5.30 19.32
CA CYS A 85 -0.88 -5.22 19.99
C CYS A 85 -1.02 -6.27 21.09
N ARG A 86 -1.18 -5.82 22.34
CA ARG A 86 -1.47 -6.70 23.49
C ARG A 86 -2.75 -7.55 23.36
N ARG A 87 -3.66 -7.17 22.47
CA ARG A 87 -4.91 -7.92 22.21
C ARG A 87 -4.79 -8.87 21.02
N GLY A 88 -3.70 -8.81 20.27
CA GLY A 88 -3.45 -9.68 19.13
C GLY A 88 -3.25 -11.12 19.60
N VAL A 89 -3.93 -12.05 18.94
CA VAL A 89 -3.84 -13.49 19.29
C VAL A 89 -2.85 -14.26 18.39
N PHE A 90 -2.27 -13.60 17.39
CA PHE A 90 -1.23 -14.12 16.50
C PHE A 90 -0.44 -12.98 15.83
N ASP A 91 0.70 -13.28 15.22
CA ASP A 91 1.47 -12.32 14.43
C ASP A 91 0.78 -12.03 13.09
N THR A 92 0.03 -10.92 13.08
CA THR A 92 -0.69 -10.49 11.87
C THR A 92 0.21 -9.99 10.75
N HIS A 93 1.40 -9.46 11.07
CA HIS A 93 2.34 -9.00 10.05
C HIS A 93 2.97 -10.20 9.34
N GLN A 94 3.37 -11.24 10.07
CA GLN A 94 3.92 -12.46 9.48
C GLN A 94 2.93 -13.06 8.46
N LEU A 95 1.68 -13.28 8.86
CA LEU A 95 0.67 -13.85 7.97
C LEU A 95 0.35 -12.92 6.80
N ALA A 96 0.18 -11.62 7.05
CA ALA A 96 -0.10 -10.66 5.98
C ALA A 96 1.03 -10.61 4.94
N LEU A 97 2.30 -10.67 5.35
CA LEU A 97 3.44 -10.71 4.44
C LEU A 97 3.54 -12.01 3.65
N GLN A 98 3.10 -13.14 4.22
CA GLN A 98 2.99 -14.40 3.47
C GLN A 98 1.92 -14.28 2.38
N LEU A 99 0.74 -13.74 2.72
CA LEU A 99 -0.34 -13.51 1.76
C LEU A 99 0.03 -12.47 0.70
N ASP A 100 0.72 -11.39 1.08
CA ASP A 100 1.15 -10.36 0.14
C ASP A 100 2.14 -10.93 -0.88
N ARG A 101 3.14 -11.69 -0.43
CA ARG A 101 4.08 -12.41 -1.32
C ARG A 101 3.39 -13.42 -2.24
N ALA A 102 2.34 -14.07 -1.77
CA ALA A 102 1.63 -15.09 -2.54
C ALA A 102 0.66 -14.49 -3.57
N PHE A 103 0.00 -13.38 -3.23
CA PHE A 103 -1.19 -12.93 -3.98
C PHE A 103 -1.13 -11.48 -4.47
N PHE A 104 -0.28 -10.60 -3.94
CA PHE A 104 -0.30 -9.20 -4.38
C PHE A 104 -0.10 -9.07 -5.90
N GLY A 105 -0.99 -8.32 -6.55
CA GLY A 105 -0.92 -8.08 -7.99
C GLY A 105 -1.39 -9.23 -8.87
N THR A 106 -1.73 -10.41 -8.32
CA THR A 106 -2.25 -11.51 -9.14
C THR A 106 -3.60 -11.14 -9.74
N PRO A 107 -3.91 -11.59 -10.98
CA PRO A 107 -5.20 -11.36 -11.61
C PRO A 107 -6.38 -11.88 -10.77
N ALA A 108 -7.48 -11.14 -10.77
CA ALA A 108 -8.75 -11.52 -10.16
C ALA A 108 -9.92 -11.00 -11.03
N PRO A 109 -11.14 -11.55 -10.92
CA PRO A 109 -12.27 -11.08 -11.75
C PRO A 109 -12.65 -9.61 -11.55
N LYS A 110 -12.31 -9.04 -10.39
CA LYS A 110 -12.50 -7.63 -10.01
C LYS A 110 -11.42 -7.24 -9.00
N GLN A 111 -11.44 -5.99 -8.52
CA GLN A 111 -10.61 -5.62 -7.37
C GLN A 111 -10.85 -6.56 -6.19
N PHE A 112 -9.79 -7.15 -5.64
CA PHE A 112 -9.89 -8.13 -4.56
C PHE A 112 -9.02 -7.72 -3.38
N LYS A 113 -9.57 -7.75 -2.17
CA LYS A 113 -8.96 -7.21 -0.96
C LYS A 113 -8.81 -8.28 0.10
N LEU A 114 -7.57 -8.52 0.51
CA LEU A 114 -7.22 -9.33 1.67
C LEU A 114 -6.90 -8.42 2.86
N GLY A 115 -7.28 -8.83 4.07
CA GLY A 115 -6.84 -8.18 5.30
C GLY A 115 -6.75 -9.12 6.51
N VAL A 116 -5.81 -8.85 7.41
CA VAL A 116 -5.45 -9.70 8.54
C VAL A 116 -5.51 -8.93 9.86
N TYR A 117 -6.40 -9.33 10.77
CA TYR A 117 -6.67 -8.59 12.01
C TYR A 117 -6.73 -9.52 13.22
N GLY A 118 -5.82 -9.32 14.17
CA GLY A 118 -5.55 -10.30 15.23
C GLY A 118 -6.52 -10.31 16.42
N CYS A 119 -7.63 -9.58 16.41
CA CYS A 119 -8.56 -9.57 17.54
C CYS A 119 -9.98 -9.10 17.16
N PRO A 120 -11.01 -9.38 18.00
CA PRO A 120 -12.40 -9.01 17.72
C PRO A 120 -12.67 -7.51 17.53
N ASN A 121 -11.78 -6.62 18.00
CA ASN A 121 -11.92 -5.18 17.75
C ASN A 121 -11.83 -4.83 16.27
N SER A 122 -11.16 -5.69 15.47
CA SER A 122 -11.10 -5.60 14.01
C SER A 122 -10.87 -4.17 13.51
N LEU A 123 -9.78 -3.55 13.95
CA LEU A 123 -9.53 -2.12 13.70
C LEU A 123 -9.50 -1.78 12.20
N GLY A 124 -9.02 -2.69 11.35
CA GLY A 124 -9.07 -2.51 9.88
C GLY A 124 -10.27 -3.15 9.20
N LYS A 125 -11.32 -3.49 9.96
CA LYS A 125 -12.62 -3.94 9.45
C LYS A 125 -12.52 -5.20 8.58
N ALA A 126 -12.25 -6.35 9.21
CA ALA A 126 -12.16 -7.66 8.55
C ALA A 126 -13.36 -7.93 7.61
N ARG A 127 -14.58 -7.63 8.08
CA ARG A 127 -15.82 -7.80 7.31
C ARG A 127 -15.94 -6.89 6.08
N GLY A 128 -15.11 -5.85 5.97
CA GLY A 128 -15.05 -4.97 4.80
C GLY A 128 -14.04 -5.40 3.73
N GLN A 129 -13.33 -6.50 3.96
CA GLN A 129 -12.42 -7.13 2.99
C GLN A 129 -13.17 -8.21 2.21
N ASP A 130 -12.70 -8.55 1.01
CA ASP A 130 -13.23 -9.71 0.28
C ASP A 130 -12.87 -11.01 1.00
N VAL A 131 -11.68 -11.06 1.62
CA VAL A 131 -11.32 -12.06 2.64
C VAL A 131 -10.68 -11.33 3.81
N GLY A 132 -11.36 -11.39 4.96
CA GLY A 132 -10.88 -10.84 6.23
C GLY A 132 -10.62 -11.95 7.24
N ILE A 133 -9.42 -11.94 7.81
CA ILE A 133 -9.01 -12.81 8.93
C ILE A 133 -9.14 -12.01 10.22
#